data_AF-A0A938HPP9-F1
#
_entry.id   AF-A0A938HPP9-F1
#
_cell.length_a   1.000
_cell.length_b   1.000
_cell.length_c   1.000
_cell.angle_alpha   90.00
_cell.angle_beta   90.00
_cell.angle_gamma   90.00
#
_symmetry.space_group_name_H-M   'P 1'
#
loop_
_entity.id
_entity.type
_entity.pdbx_description
1 polymer ?
#
loop_
_entity_poly.entity_id
_entity_poly.type
_entity_poly.pdbx_seq_one_letter_code
_entity_poly.pdbx_strand_id
1 'polypeptide(L)'
;MHPGSCIAALLFLMLALGTAAGPAAGSPSAAIPAAPSDLSLAAGEPQRVSLTEAGLRGETDPRVRVLREENGELLLSLELPALETQSLEVGGESYDVLEIPGGGVAGRDGEPMLPTFSRLVQIPDRSGVSIEVTAVETTELSGYRPIP
;
A
#
# COMPACT_ATOMS: atom_id res chain seq x y z
N MET A 1 -5.75 -39.47 -10.11
CA MET A 1 -6.36 -38.28 -9.48
C MET A 1 -5.49 -37.92 -8.29
N HIS A 2 -4.63 -36.91 -8.42
CA HIS A 2 -3.90 -36.32 -7.29
C HIS A 2 -4.50 -34.93 -7.07
N PRO A 3 -4.86 -34.55 -5.84
CA PRO A 3 -5.27 -33.19 -5.53
C PRO A 3 -4.05 -32.28 -5.68
N GLY A 4 -4.10 -31.39 -6.68
CA GLY A 4 -3.05 -30.42 -6.99
C GLY A 4 -2.84 -29.48 -5.82
N SER A 5 -1.58 -29.33 -5.43
CA SER A 5 -1.14 -28.42 -4.39
C SER A 5 -0.98 -27.03 -5.00
N CYS A 6 -2.00 -26.19 -4.90
CA CYS A 6 -1.99 -24.83 -5.44
C CYS A 6 -1.01 -23.93 -4.67
N ILE A 7 -0.09 -23.27 -5.37
CA ILE A 7 0.78 -22.24 -4.80
C ILE A 7 0.25 -20.88 -5.26
N ALA A 8 -0.11 -20.02 -4.30
CA ALA A 8 -0.58 -18.66 -4.57
C ALA A 8 0.62 -17.72 -4.71
N ALA A 9 0.63 -16.86 -5.75
CA ALA A 9 1.59 -15.76 -5.84
C ALA A 9 0.95 -14.42 -5.45
N LEU A 10 1.79 -13.55 -4.91
CA LEU A 10 1.43 -12.24 -4.36
C LEU A 10 1.93 -11.15 -5.31
N LEU A 11 1.01 -10.39 -5.91
CA LEU A 11 1.34 -9.20 -6.69
C LEU A 11 1.37 -7.98 -5.76
N PHE A 12 2.48 -7.22 -5.79
CA PHE A 12 2.65 -5.98 -5.04
C PHE A 12 2.69 -4.79 -5.98
N LEU A 13 1.84 -3.80 -5.72
CA LEU A 13 1.98 -2.46 -6.26
C LEU A 13 2.42 -1.53 -5.13
N MET A 14 3.54 -0.83 -5.32
CA MET A 14 4.13 0.09 -4.36
C MET A 14 4.19 1.49 -4.99
N LEU A 15 3.61 2.49 -4.33
CA LEU A 15 3.58 3.87 -4.81
C LEU A 15 4.89 4.57 -4.40
N ALA A 16 5.81 4.84 -5.34
CA ALA A 16 7.12 5.40 -5.02
C ALA A 16 7.07 6.93 -4.81
N LEU A 17 7.42 7.39 -3.60
CA LEU A 17 7.73 8.79 -3.30
C LEU A 17 9.24 8.93 -3.06
N GLY A 18 9.88 9.86 -3.77
CA GLY A 18 11.34 10.04 -3.78
C GLY A 18 11.93 10.38 -2.41
N THR A 19 13.03 9.70 -2.04
CA THR A 19 13.71 9.79 -0.73
C THR A 19 15.16 10.26 -0.88
N ALA A 20 15.62 11.07 0.08
CA ALA A 20 17.00 11.52 0.27
C ALA A 20 17.57 11.00 1.61
N ALA A 21 18.87 10.71 1.61
CA ALA A 21 19.60 9.81 2.51
C ALA A 21 20.08 10.39 3.86
N GLY A 22 20.45 9.51 4.81
CA GLY A 22 21.46 9.78 5.84
C GLY A 22 21.32 8.97 7.16
N PRO A 23 22.37 8.26 7.65
CA PRO A 23 22.29 7.31 8.78
C PRO A 23 22.80 7.88 10.13
N ALA A 24 22.40 7.29 11.27
CA ALA A 24 23.25 7.05 12.45
C ALA A 24 22.52 6.29 13.58
N ALA A 25 23.31 5.54 14.34
CA ALA A 25 22.98 4.49 15.30
C ALA A 25 22.69 4.98 16.74
N GLY A 26 22.15 4.06 17.57
CA GLY A 26 22.46 4.01 19.00
C GLY A 26 21.27 3.66 19.92
N SER A 27 21.17 2.39 20.33
CA SER A 27 20.36 2.00 21.50
C SER A 27 21.14 2.27 22.80
N PRO A 28 20.45 2.62 23.90
CA PRO A 28 20.33 1.60 24.95
C PRO A 28 18.97 1.56 25.68
N SER A 29 18.70 0.36 26.20
CA SER A 29 17.56 -0.06 27.02
C SER A 29 17.44 0.76 28.32
N ALA A 30 16.25 1.32 28.57
CA ALA A 30 15.86 1.94 29.84
C ALA A 30 14.47 1.46 30.27
N ALA A 31 14.29 1.35 31.58
CA ALA A 31 13.15 0.79 32.30
C ALA A 31 11.78 1.26 31.80
N ILE A 32 10.76 0.40 31.93
CA ILE A 32 9.37 0.66 31.54
C ILE A 32 8.66 1.44 32.68
N PRO A 33 8.44 2.76 32.59
CA PRO A 33 7.46 3.44 33.41
C PRO A 33 6.04 3.09 32.95
N ALA A 34 5.09 3.09 33.89
CA ALA A 34 3.67 2.92 33.63
C ALA A 34 3.20 3.88 32.52
N ALA A 35 2.51 3.35 31.50
CA ALA A 35 2.01 4.13 30.38
C ALA A 35 1.06 5.23 30.88
N PRO A 36 1.31 6.53 30.58
CA PRO A 36 0.33 7.57 30.82
C PRO A 36 -0.87 7.35 29.88
N SER A 37 -2.07 7.35 30.45
CA SER A 37 -3.34 7.15 29.73
C SER A 37 -3.80 8.36 28.91
N ASP A 38 -2.91 9.30 28.58
CA ASP A 38 -3.25 10.58 27.94
C ASP A 38 -2.72 10.72 26.50
N LEU A 39 -2.38 9.62 25.82
CA LEU A 39 -2.15 9.64 24.37
C LEU A 39 -3.49 9.70 23.63
N SER A 40 -4.16 10.84 23.74
CA SER A 40 -5.19 11.21 22.77
C SER A 40 -4.50 11.49 21.44
N LEU A 41 -4.30 10.46 20.63
CA LEU A 41 -3.98 10.62 19.21
C LEU A 41 -5.14 11.38 18.59
N ALA A 42 -4.97 12.69 18.37
CA ALA A 42 -5.89 13.49 17.58
C ALA A 42 -5.72 13.09 16.12
N ALA A 43 -6.27 11.92 15.77
CA ALA A 43 -6.34 11.50 14.39
C ALA A 43 -7.39 12.37 13.69
N GLY A 44 -6.99 13.07 12.61
CA GLY A 44 -7.92 13.83 11.79
C GLY A 44 -8.99 12.91 11.18
N GLU A 45 -10.10 13.48 10.71
CA GLU A 45 -11.06 12.68 9.95
C GLU A 45 -10.41 12.17 8.65
N PRO A 46 -10.68 10.92 8.24
CA PRO A 46 -10.15 10.39 6.98
C PRO A 46 -10.70 11.22 5.82
N GLN A 47 -9.80 11.86 5.08
CA GLN A 47 -10.10 12.59 3.87
C GLN A 47 -9.89 11.68 2.66
N ARG A 48 -10.76 11.81 1.67
CA ARG A 48 -10.64 11.08 0.42
C ARG A 48 -9.86 11.87 -0.63
N VAL A 49 -8.96 11.20 -1.32
CA VAL A 49 -8.21 11.73 -2.46
C VAL A 49 -8.59 10.93 -3.71
N SER A 50 -9.29 11.57 -4.65
CA SER A 50 -9.70 10.90 -5.89
C SER A 50 -8.53 10.83 -6.87
N LEU A 51 -8.25 9.65 -7.42
CA LEU A 51 -7.20 9.44 -8.43
C LEU A 51 -7.78 9.33 -9.85
N THR A 52 -9.04 8.90 -9.96
CA THR A 52 -9.74 8.71 -11.24
C THR A 52 -11.11 9.39 -11.22
N GLU A 53 -11.79 9.41 -12.38
CA GLU A 53 -13.20 9.81 -12.44
C GLU A 53 -14.11 8.95 -11.57
N ALA A 54 -13.82 7.66 -11.43
CA ALA A 54 -14.58 6.78 -10.55
C ALA A 54 -14.45 7.22 -9.09
N GLY A 55 -13.25 7.65 -8.68
CA GLY A 55 -12.99 8.27 -7.38
C GLY A 55 -13.84 9.51 -7.14
N LEU A 56 -13.92 10.41 -8.12
CA LEU A 56 -14.73 11.63 -8.06
C LEU A 56 -16.23 11.33 -7.91
N ARG A 57 -16.70 10.19 -8.44
CA ARG A 57 -18.09 9.73 -8.32
C ARG A 57 -18.36 9.02 -7.00
N GLY A 58 -17.35 8.91 -6.13
CA GLY A 58 -17.49 8.40 -4.78
C GLY A 58 -16.99 6.98 -4.57
N GLU A 59 -16.36 6.37 -5.57
CA GLU A 59 -15.83 5.01 -5.45
C GLU A 59 -14.45 4.99 -4.79
N THR A 60 -14.21 3.98 -3.95
CA THR A 60 -13.00 3.88 -3.13
C THR A 60 -12.29 2.54 -3.28
N ASP A 61 -13.02 1.48 -3.61
CA ASP A 61 -12.47 0.14 -3.63
C ASP A 61 -11.59 -0.09 -4.88
N PRO A 62 -10.39 -0.65 -4.72
CA PRO A 62 -9.57 -1.06 -5.85
C PRO A 62 -10.25 -2.15 -6.67
N ARG A 63 -10.19 -2.01 -7.99
CA ARG A 63 -10.79 -2.94 -8.93
C ARG A 63 -9.71 -3.74 -9.63
N VAL A 64 -9.89 -5.06 -9.67
CA VAL A 64 -9.05 -5.96 -10.47
C VAL A 64 -9.93 -6.68 -11.46
N ARG A 65 -9.54 -6.67 -12.74
CA ARG A 65 -10.24 -7.40 -13.81
C ARG A 65 -9.25 -8.24 -14.59
N VAL A 66 -9.69 -9.44 -14.96
CA VAL A 66 -8.97 -10.27 -15.94
C VAL A 66 -9.35 -9.78 -17.32
N LEU A 67 -8.37 -9.27 -18.07
CA LEU A 67 -8.56 -8.83 -19.44
C LEU A 67 -8.38 -9.97 -20.45
N ARG A 68 -7.44 -10.89 -20.16
CA ARG A 68 -7.14 -12.05 -21.00
C ARG A 68 -6.57 -13.18 -20.15
N GLU A 69 -6.94 -14.41 -20.46
CA GLU A 69 -6.36 -15.64 -19.90
C GLU A 69 -6.22 -16.67 -21.02
N GLU A 70 -5.02 -16.76 -21.63
CA GLU A 70 -4.78 -17.62 -22.79
C GLU A 70 -3.33 -18.10 -22.79
N ASN A 71 -3.07 -19.32 -23.25
CA ASN A 71 -1.72 -19.88 -23.45
C ASN A 71 -0.76 -19.81 -22.22
N GLY A 72 -1.31 -19.80 -21.01
CA GLY A 72 -0.52 -19.66 -19.78
C GLY A 72 -0.15 -18.22 -19.43
N GLU A 73 -0.68 -17.23 -20.16
CA GLU A 73 -0.58 -15.80 -19.87
C GLU A 73 -1.86 -15.31 -19.19
N LEU A 74 -1.70 -14.46 -18.17
CA LEU A 74 -2.79 -13.79 -17.47
C LEU A 74 -2.57 -12.28 -17.56
N LEU A 75 -3.45 -11.58 -18.26
CA LEU A 75 -3.45 -10.13 -18.34
C LEU A 75 -4.48 -9.57 -17.37
N LEU A 76 -4.01 -8.76 -16.41
CA LEU A 76 -4.84 -8.12 -15.40
C LEU A 76 -4.82 -6.61 -15.58
N SER A 77 -5.97 -5.97 -15.40
CA SER A 77 -6.05 -4.53 -15.14
C SER A 77 -6.32 -4.30 -13.66
N LEU A 78 -5.54 -3.42 -13.05
CA LEU A 78 -5.78 -2.89 -11.72
C LEU A 78 -6.11 -1.40 -11.83
N GLU A 79 -7.21 -1.00 -11.23
CA GLU A 79 -7.65 0.39 -11.15
C GLU A 79 -7.79 0.76 -9.67
N LEU A 80 -7.17 1.87 -9.26
CA LEU A 80 -7.28 2.42 -7.92
C LEU A 80 -8.08 3.74 -8.00
N PRO A 81 -9.37 3.75 -7.61
CA PRO A 81 -10.20 4.92 -7.82
C PRO A 81 -9.84 6.10 -6.92
N ALA A 82 -9.51 5.84 -5.66
CA ALA A 82 -9.20 6.83 -4.65
C ALA A 82 -8.24 6.27 -3.59
N LEU A 83 -7.65 7.17 -2.81
CA LEU A 83 -6.93 6.92 -1.58
C LEU A 83 -7.68 7.54 -0.41
N GLU A 84 -7.48 6.98 0.77
CA GLU A 84 -7.86 7.61 2.04
C GLU A 84 -6.60 8.18 2.68
N THR A 85 -6.70 9.39 3.24
CA THR A 85 -5.61 10.05 3.93
C THR A 85 -6.08 10.50 5.31
N GLN A 86 -5.24 10.30 6.31
CA GLN A 86 -5.52 10.75 7.67
C GLN A 86 -4.28 11.46 8.23
N SER A 87 -4.49 12.61 8.86
CA SER A 87 -3.41 13.28 9.58
C SER A 87 -3.22 12.65 10.96
N LEU A 88 -1.97 12.38 11.30
CA LEU A 88 -1.55 11.78 12.56
C LEU A 88 -0.43 12.61 13.18
N GLU A 89 -0.58 13.01 14.44
CA GLU A 89 0.49 13.65 15.20
C GLU A 89 1.32 12.62 15.97
N VAL A 90 2.62 12.60 15.72
CA VAL A 90 3.60 11.73 16.40
C VAL A 90 4.80 12.57 16.82
N GLY A 91 5.08 12.63 18.12
CA GLY A 91 6.24 13.36 18.64
C GLY A 91 6.21 14.87 18.41
N GLY A 92 5.01 15.47 18.27
CA GLY A 92 4.84 16.90 17.97
C GLY A 92 5.01 17.26 16.50
N GLU A 93 5.16 16.26 15.63
CA GLU A 93 5.14 16.43 14.19
C GLU A 93 3.90 15.80 13.58
N SER A 94 3.34 16.44 12.55
CA SER A 94 2.22 15.91 11.77
C SER A 94 2.74 15.09 10.60
N TYR A 95 2.08 13.95 10.38
CA TYR A 95 2.31 13.02 9.28
C TYR A 95 0.98 12.65 8.64
N ASP A 96 1.05 12.16 7.40
CA ASP A 96 -0.08 11.63 6.66
C ASP A 96 -0.01 10.10 6.62
N VAL A 97 -1.09 9.47 7.04
CA VAL A 97 -1.32 8.04 6.84
C VAL A 97 -2.11 7.90 5.55
N LEU A 98 -1.49 7.31 4.54
CA LEU A 98 -2.09 7.03 3.24
C LEU A 98 -2.57 5.58 3.21
N GLU A 99 -3.82 5.37 2.84
CA GLU A 99 -4.46 4.06 2.84
C GLU A 99 -5.17 3.75 1.52
N ILE A 100 -5.10 2.47 1.14
CA ILE A 100 -5.93 1.90 0.09
C ILE A 100 -6.96 1.00 0.77
N PRO A 101 -8.27 1.17 0.51
CA PRO A 101 -9.30 0.30 1.08
C PRO A 101 -9.05 -1.18 0.76
N GLY A 102 -8.97 -2.01 1.81
CA GLY A 102 -8.64 -3.43 1.67
C GLY A 102 -7.21 -3.72 1.20
N GLY A 103 -6.34 -2.72 1.29
CA GLY A 103 -4.90 -2.81 1.08
C GLY A 103 -4.14 -3.12 2.36
N GLY A 104 -2.82 -2.99 2.27
CA GLY A 104 -1.90 -3.04 3.39
C GLY A 104 -0.92 -1.88 3.33
N VAL A 105 0.15 -1.96 4.10
CA VAL A 105 1.24 -0.98 4.10
C VAL A 105 2.57 -1.66 3.88
N ALA A 106 3.51 -0.96 3.26
CA ALA A 106 4.89 -1.39 3.09
C ALA A 106 5.84 -0.24 3.40
N GLY A 107 7.00 -0.59 3.95
CA GLY A 107 8.03 0.32 4.44
C GLY A 107 8.84 -0.44 5.48
N ARG A 108 10.13 -0.11 5.61
CA ARG A 108 10.95 -0.54 6.74
C ARG A 108 10.93 0.51 7.83
N ASP A 109 11.38 0.17 9.03
CA ASP A 109 11.53 1.13 10.12
C ASP A 109 12.34 2.35 9.68
N GLY A 110 11.73 3.53 9.72
CA GLY A 110 12.35 4.79 9.31
C GLY A 110 12.20 5.10 7.81
N GLU A 111 11.58 4.22 7.02
CA GLU A 111 11.19 4.47 5.64
C GLU A 111 9.71 4.86 5.58
N PRO A 112 9.31 5.73 4.64
CA PRO A 112 7.90 6.07 4.42
C PRO A 112 7.01 4.83 4.35
N MET A 113 6.00 4.78 5.21
CA MET A 113 4.93 3.80 5.17
C MET A 113 4.02 4.13 3.99
N LEU A 114 4.09 3.31 2.95
CA LEU A 114 3.36 3.47 1.71
C LEU A 114 2.24 2.45 1.61
N PRO A 115 1.04 2.85 1.17
CA PRO A 115 -0.04 1.89 0.99
C PRO A 115 0.31 0.94 -0.15
N THR A 116 -0.09 -0.31 0.04
CA THR A 116 0.05 -1.37 -0.95
C THR A 116 -1.27 -2.04 -1.18
N PHE A 117 -1.44 -2.61 -2.36
CA PHE A 117 -2.59 -3.42 -2.69
C PHE A 117 -2.11 -4.75 -3.27
N SER A 118 -2.72 -5.83 -2.82
CA SER A 118 -2.32 -7.18 -3.20
C SER A 118 -3.51 -8.07 -3.46
N ARG A 119 -3.34 -8.94 -4.45
CA ARG A 119 -4.27 -10.01 -4.78
C ARG A 119 -3.51 -11.29 -5.06
N LEU A 120 -4.13 -12.40 -4.67
CA LEU A 120 -3.63 -13.73 -4.93
C LEU A 120 -4.14 -14.18 -6.30
N VAL A 121 -3.23 -14.71 -7.11
CA VAL A 121 -3.56 -15.32 -8.39
C VAL A 121 -3.16 -16.79 -8.36
N GLN A 122 -3.94 -17.62 -9.05
CA GLN A 122 -3.61 -19.03 -9.19
C GLN A 122 -2.58 -19.21 -10.29
N ILE A 123 -1.55 -19.99 -10.01
CA ILE A 123 -0.51 -20.35 -10.97
C ILE A 123 -0.56 -21.86 -11.19
N PRO A 124 -0.57 -22.32 -12.45
CA PRO A 124 -0.51 -23.74 -12.75
C PRO A 124 0.75 -24.42 -12.19
N ASP A 125 0.62 -25.69 -11.81
CA ASP A 125 1.70 -26.49 -11.26
C ASP A 125 2.94 -26.49 -12.18
N ARG A 126 4.13 -26.36 -11.57
CA ARG A 126 5.44 -26.41 -12.25
C ARG A 126 5.70 -25.30 -13.26
N SER A 127 4.88 -24.25 -13.27
CA SER A 127 5.14 -23.04 -14.06
C SER A 127 6.04 -22.06 -13.29
N GLY A 128 6.99 -21.45 -13.99
CA GLY A 128 7.65 -20.23 -13.52
C GLY A 128 6.73 -19.03 -13.77
N VAL A 129 6.87 -17.97 -12.97
CA VAL A 129 6.11 -16.73 -13.14
C VAL A 129 7.04 -15.57 -13.39
N SER A 130 6.72 -14.79 -14.41
CA SER A 130 7.29 -13.48 -14.66
C SER A 130 6.14 -12.49 -14.70
N ILE A 131 6.37 -11.30 -14.15
CA ILE A 131 5.39 -10.20 -14.16
C ILE A 131 5.98 -9.10 -15.00
N GLU A 132 5.19 -8.59 -15.93
CA GLU A 132 5.54 -7.45 -16.75
C GLU A 132 4.41 -6.41 -16.66
N VAL A 133 4.79 -5.16 -16.45
CA VAL A 133 3.84 -4.05 -16.42
C VAL A 133 3.73 -3.48 -17.83
N THR A 134 2.61 -3.75 -18.49
CA THR A 134 2.39 -3.37 -19.89
C THR A 134 1.85 -1.96 -20.08
N ALA A 135 1.16 -1.42 -19.07
CA ALA A 135 0.64 -0.06 -19.06
C ALA A 135 0.57 0.47 -17.62
N VAL A 136 0.82 1.77 -17.45
CA VAL A 136 0.69 2.50 -16.18
C VAL A 136 0.09 3.86 -16.46
N GLU A 137 -0.90 4.22 -15.66
CA GLU A 137 -1.36 5.59 -15.49
C GLU A 137 -1.02 6.06 -14.07
N THR A 138 -0.45 7.25 -13.96
CA THR A 138 0.03 7.78 -12.68
C THR A 138 -0.58 9.16 -12.43
N THR A 139 -0.96 9.40 -11.18
CA THR A 139 -1.33 10.72 -10.67
C THR A 139 -0.32 11.12 -9.61
N GLU A 140 0.32 12.26 -9.79
CA GLU A 140 1.24 12.81 -8.79
C GLU A 140 0.46 13.59 -7.74
N LEU A 141 0.71 13.26 -6.47
CA LEU A 141 0.13 13.91 -5.31
C LEU A 141 1.26 14.62 -4.54
N SER A 142 1.11 15.92 -4.32
CA SER A 142 2.08 16.74 -3.60
C SER A 142 1.54 17.21 -2.25
N GLY A 143 2.43 17.50 -1.31
CA GLY A 143 2.08 18.06 0.00
C GLY A 143 1.79 17.02 1.09
N TYR A 144 2.02 15.74 0.79
CA TYR A 144 1.92 14.65 1.77
C TYR A 144 3.27 14.38 2.42
N ARG A 145 3.24 14.09 3.71
CA ARG A 145 4.39 13.65 4.50
C ARG A 145 4.07 12.30 5.13
N PRO A 146 4.31 11.17 4.41
CA PRO A 146 4.01 9.86 4.94
C PRO A 146 4.71 9.61 6.27
N ILE A 147 4.03 8.93 7.18
CA ILE A 147 4.65 8.45 8.41
C ILE A 147 5.83 7.50 8.09
N PRO A 148 6.97 7.60 8.78
CA PRO A 148 8.12 6.71 8.59
C PRO A 148 8.00 5.38 9.36
#